data_AF-A0A433DFI7-F1
#
_entry.id   AF-A0A433DFI7-F1
#
_cell.length_a   1.000
_cell.length_b   1.000
_cell.length_c   1.000
_cell.angle_alpha   90.00
_cell.angle_beta   90.00
_cell.angle_gamma   90.00
#
_symmetry.space_group_name_H-M   'P 1'
#
loop_
_entity.id
_entity.type
_entity.pdbx_description
1 polymer ?
#
loop_
_entity_poly.entity_id
_entity_poly.type
_entity_poly.pdbx_seq_one_letter_code
_entity_poly.pdbx_strand_id
1 'polypeptide(L)'
;MPMPKDPPVIYHPDHTYTFKQFEKLNDWLKTNELVVDKTPINHFELDSNGRLIPMPQTPIFKELAVEEIGRQLGNWNIQTRQNGAVTSSQGGFNLSTTGGRTIWAPDVAFTPSGTYRNLSHQQLMTFQGQAFHPTFVVEVEDVSAASKFEELKDKFKTDYFPAGVQLGWLVDPVNRNVYVLKKDINGVVRCRDKGWRDVAGGDVLPDFVLKVWKIDEATSQLSSESSSGSSDSDLEINCPECDSTFENRYSFMEHYEDEHARKKRRVIKLLVPSPD
;
A
#
# COMPACT_ATOMS: atom_id res chain seq x y z
N MET A 1 28.69 13.47 10.66
CA MET A 1 28.40 14.32 11.85
C MET A 1 27.24 13.68 12.59
N PRO A 2 27.24 13.61 13.93
CA PRO A 2 26.04 13.22 14.66
C PRO A 2 24.91 14.20 14.33
N MET A 3 23.70 13.69 14.06
CA MET A 3 22.56 14.56 13.77
C MET A 3 22.20 15.40 15.00
N PRO A 4 21.65 16.62 14.81
CA PRO A 4 21.20 17.45 15.92
C PRO A 4 20.18 16.70 16.79
N LYS A 5 20.29 16.82 18.12
CA LYS A 5 19.31 16.24 19.06
C LYS A 5 17.96 16.95 19.02
N ASP A 6 17.94 18.22 18.63
CA ASP A 6 16.70 18.98 18.49
C ASP A 6 16.16 18.85 17.05
N PRO A 7 14.83 18.83 16.87
CA PRO A 7 14.25 18.72 15.55
C PRO A 7 14.59 19.96 14.71
N PRO A 8 14.85 19.79 13.40
CA PRO A 8 15.18 20.91 12.51
C PRO A 8 14.02 21.89 12.32
N VAL A 9 12.81 21.48 12.71
CA VAL A 9 11.57 22.25 12.64
C VAL A 9 10.69 21.84 13.82
N ILE A 10 10.10 22.81 14.53
CA ILE A 10 9.13 22.53 15.60
C ILE A 10 7.78 22.18 14.96
N TYR A 11 7.22 21.02 15.35
CA TYR A 11 5.92 20.58 14.88
C TYR A 11 4.77 21.30 15.60
N HIS A 12 3.78 21.74 14.82
CA HIS A 12 2.52 22.34 15.23
C HIS A 12 1.44 21.90 14.22
N PRO A 13 0.29 21.39 14.69
CA PRO A 13 -0.72 20.78 13.82
C PRO A 13 -1.32 21.75 12.78
N ASP A 14 -1.45 23.02 13.13
CA ASP A 14 -2.07 24.04 12.27
C ASP A 14 -1.05 24.89 11.48
N HIS A 15 0.24 24.52 11.50
CA HIS A 15 1.28 25.25 10.79
C HIS A 15 1.41 24.78 9.34
N THR A 16 1.67 25.73 8.44
CA THR A 16 2.00 25.45 7.03
C THR A 16 3.51 25.28 6.87
N TYR A 17 3.91 24.08 6.48
CA TYR A 17 5.29 23.68 6.24
C TYR A 17 5.63 23.73 4.76
N THR A 18 6.85 24.17 4.47
CA THR A 18 7.44 23.98 3.14
C THR A 18 7.82 22.52 2.93
N PHE A 19 7.87 22.09 1.67
CA PHE A 19 8.34 20.74 1.33
C PHE A 19 9.77 20.46 1.84
N LYS A 20 10.64 21.47 1.88
CA LYS A 20 11.99 21.33 2.46
C LYS A 20 11.95 21.06 3.97
N GLN A 21 10.98 21.64 4.69
CA GLN A 21 10.78 21.36 6.12
C GLN A 21 10.24 19.94 6.32
N PHE A 22 9.30 19.51 5.48
CA PHE A 22 8.83 18.12 5.42
C PHE A 22 10.00 17.14 5.25
N GLU A 23 10.86 17.34 4.24
CA GLU A 23 11.99 16.45 3.97
C GLU A 23 12.96 16.42 5.15
N LYS A 24 13.30 17.58 5.72
CA LYS A 24 14.21 17.68 6.86
C LYS A 24 13.68 16.98 8.11
N LEU A 25 12.40 17.15 8.42
CA LEU A 25 11.82 16.55 9.61
C LEU A 25 11.73 15.03 9.47
N ASN A 26 11.28 14.53 8.30
CA ASN A 26 11.24 13.10 8.02
C ASN A 26 12.63 12.45 7.98
N ASP A 27 13.66 13.15 7.49
CA ASP A 27 15.04 12.67 7.54
C ASP A 27 15.56 12.60 8.98
N TRP A 28 15.23 13.60 9.80
CA TRP A 28 15.58 13.63 11.21
C TRP A 28 14.94 12.50 12.02
N LEU A 29 13.68 12.15 11.74
CA LEU A 29 12.94 11.06 12.40
C LEU A 29 13.56 9.66 12.18
N LYS A 30 14.43 9.49 11.18
CA LYS A 30 15.11 8.20 10.94
C LYS A 30 15.97 7.73 12.11
N THR A 31 16.45 8.65 12.94
CA THR A 31 17.31 8.33 14.09
C THR A 31 16.89 9.01 15.39
N ASN A 32 15.74 9.69 15.39
CA ASN A 32 15.27 10.46 16.53
C ASN A 32 13.78 10.23 16.75
N GLU A 33 13.33 10.46 17.98
CA GLU A 33 11.94 10.29 18.37
C GLU A 33 11.24 11.65 18.45
N LEU A 34 10.03 11.73 17.91
CA LEU A 34 9.10 12.83 18.15
C LEU A 34 7.81 12.24 18.72
N VAL A 35 7.31 12.83 19.81
CA VAL A 35 6.04 12.45 20.42
C VAL A 35 5.05 13.57 20.23
N VAL A 36 3.91 13.27 19.59
CA VAL A 36 2.77 14.17 19.42
C VAL A 36 1.60 13.56 20.17
N ASP A 37 1.01 14.30 21.12
CA ASP A 37 -0.12 13.84 21.93
C ASP A 37 0.08 12.44 22.54
N LYS A 38 1.27 12.22 23.13
CA LYS A 38 1.71 10.94 23.74
C LYS A 38 1.89 9.77 22.75
N THR A 39 1.87 10.06 21.45
CA THR A 39 2.06 9.05 20.40
C THR A 39 3.40 9.29 19.70
N PRO A 40 4.30 8.29 19.68
CA PRO A 40 5.51 8.36 18.88
C PRO A 40 5.19 8.42 17.39
N ILE A 41 5.79 9.38 16.70
CA ILE A 41 5.63 9.62 15.27
C ILE A 41 6.90 9.13 14.57
N ASN A 42 6.75 8.24 13.58
CA ASN A 42 7.89 7.77 12.78
C ASN A 42 8.01 8.52 11.46
N HIS A 43 6.90 9.02 10.90
CA HIS A 43 6.89 9.80 9.67
C HIS A 43 5.77 10.85 9.66
N PHE A 44 5.86 11.77 8.72
CA PHE A 44 4.79 12.67 8.36
C PHE A 44 4.42 12.49 6.88
N GLU A 45 3.14 12.64 6.57
CA GLU A 45 2.65 12.97 5.22
C GLU A 45 2.56 14.50 5.07
N LEU A 46 2.40 14.99 3.83
CA LEU A 46 2.24 16.41 3.53
C LEU A 46 0.97 16.62 2.71
N ASP A 47 -0.02 17.33 3.27
CA ASP A 47 -1.25 17.62 2.54
C ASP A 47 -1.08 18.76 1.53
N SER A 48 -2.11 19.00 0.71
CA SER A 48 -2.13 20.09 -0.27
C SER A 48 -2.09 21.50 0.35
N ASN A 49 -2.41 21.67 1.63
CA ASN A 49 -2.32 22.94 2.36
C ASN A 49 -0.95 23.15 3.03
N GLY A 50 -0.02 22.20 2.86
CA GLY A 50 1.28 22.20 3.49
C GLY A 50 1.27 21.80 4.97
N ARG A 51 0.20 21.17 5.47
CA ARG A 51 0.15 20.61 6.83
C ARG A 51 0.90 19.29 6.87
N LEU A 52 1.64 19.09 7.96
CA LEU A 52 2.27 17.81 8.24
C LEU A 52 1.27 16.92 8.98
N ILE A 53 0.95 15.77 8.39
CA ILE A 53 0.03 14.80 8.98
C ILE A 53 0.85 13.73 9.71
N PRO A 54 0.75 13.61 11.04
CA PRO A 54 1.53 12.62 11.77
C PRO A 54 1.13 11.21 11.37
N MET A 55 2.11 10.40 11.00
CA MET A 55 1.97 8.95 10.87
C MET A 55 2.62 8.31 12.09
N PRO A 56 1.84 7.72 13.00
CA PRO A 56 2.39 6.86 14.05
C PRO A 56 2.76 5.48 13.50
N GLN A 57 3.42 4.67 14.32
CA GLN A 57 3.65 3.27 13.98
C GLN A 57 2.34 2.49 13.85
N THR A 58 2.25 1.67 12.81
CA THR A 58 1.11 0.79 12.57
C THR A 58 1.11 -0.39 13.54
N PRO A 59 0.04 -0.65 14.30
CA PRO A 59 -0.09 -1.85 15.12
C PRO A 59 -0.08 -3.14 14.29
N ILE A 60 0.51 -4.21 14.81
CA ILE A 60 0.71 -5.49 14.10
C ILE A 60 -0.58 -6.06 13.49
N PHE A 61 -1.72 -5.96 14.19
CA PHE A 61 -3.01 -6.46 13.68
C PHE A 61 -3.40 -5.80 12.35
N LYS A 62 -3.19 -4.47 12.24
CA LYS A 62 -3.45 -3.73 11.01
C LYS A 62 -2.41 -4.06 9.95
N GLU A 63 -1.13 -4.13 10.33
CA GLU A 63 -0.05 -4.45 9.38
C GLU A 63 -0.26 -5.82 8.73
N LEU A 64 -0.75 -6.82 9.47
CA LEU A 64 -1.09 -8.14 8.91
C LEU A 64 -2.17 -8.05 7.82
N ALA A 65 -3.16 -7.16 7.99
CA ALA A 65 -4.16 -6.92 6.95
C ALA A 65 -3.55 -6.18 5.73
N VAL A 66 -2.69 -5.18 5.96
CA VAL A 66 -1.97 -4.45 4.90
C VAL A 66 -1.11 -5.40 4.08
N GLU A 67 -0.30 -6.24 4.74
CA GLU A 67 0.56 -7.24 4.11
C GLU A 67 -0.28 -8.20 3.25
N GLU A 68 -1.36 -8.75 3.80
CA GLU A 68 -2.19 -9.72 3.08
C GLU A 68 -2.87 -9.10 1.86
N ILE A 69 -3.36 -7.86 1.96
CA ILE A 69 -3.92 -7.12 0.83
C ILE A 69 -2.84 -6.90 -0.24
N GLY A 70 -1.65 -6.44 0.17
CA GLY A 70 -0.50 -6.22 -0.70
C GLY A 70 -0.08 -7.50 -1.41
N ARG A 71 -0.05 -8.64 -0.69
CA ARG A 71 0.28 -9.97 -1.20
C ARG A 71 -0.71 -10.44 -2.26
N GLN A 72 -2.01 -10.33 -2.00
CA GLN A 72 -3.04 -10.69 -2.99
C GLN A 72 -2.92 -9.84 -4.26
N LEU A 73 -2.72 -8.53 -4.12
CA LEU A 73 -2.57 -7.60 -5.23
C LEU A 73 -1.28 -7.85 -6.02
N GLY A 74 -0.17 -8.14 -5.32
CA GLY A 74 1.11 -8.51 -5.91
C GLY A 74 1.01 -9.79 -6.74
N ASN A 75 0.36 -10.82 -6.20
CA ASN A 75 0.13 -12.08 -6.91
C ASN A 75 -0.69 -11.84 -8.18
N TRP A 76 -1.80 -11.10 -8.09
CA TRP A 76 -2.60 -10.74 -9.26
C TRP A 76 -1.78 -9.98 -10.32
N ASN A 77 -1.00 -8.97 -9.90
CA ASN A 77 -0.19 -8.14 -10.80
C ASN A 77 0.80 -8.98 -11.63
N ILE A 78 1.44 -9.96 -10.99
CA ILE A 78 2.41 -10.84 -11.65
C ILE A 78 1.72 -11.92 -12.48
N GLN A 79 0.76 -12.64 -11.90
CA GLN A 79 0.12 -13.80 -12.53
C GLN A 79 -0.72 -13.40 -13.74
N THR A 80 -1.40 -12.26 -13.70
CA THR A 80 -2.18 -11.73 -14.83
C THR A 80 -1.38 -10.79 -15.75
N ARG A 81 -0.07 -10.65 -15.47
CA ARG A 81 0.89 -9.87 -16.28
C ARG A 81 0.49 -8.41 -16.48
N GLN A 82 -0.08 -7.78 -15.46
CA GLN A 82 -0.30 -6.33 -15.46
C GLN A 82 1.04 -5.57 -15.49
N ASN A 83 2.07 -6.16 -14.83
CA ASN A 83 3.43 -5.65 -14.75
C ASN A 83 3.54 -4.21 -14.21
N GLY A 84 2.56 -3.79 -13.41
CA GLY A 84 2.60 -2.54 -12.68
C GLY A 84 3.47 -2.65 -11.44
N ALA A 85 3.49 -1.58 -10.64
CA ALA A 85 4.11 -1.57 -9.33
C ALA A 85 3.02 -1.66 -8.25
N VAL A 86 3.22 -2.57 -7.30
CA VAL A 86 2.45 -2.63 -6.04
C VAL A 86 3.38 -2.12 -4.95
N THR A 87 2.90 -1.20 -4.13
CA THR A 87 3.61 -0.67 -2.97
C THR A 87 2.79 -0.91 -1.72
N SER A 88 3.46 -1.17 -0.59
CA SER A 88 2.88 -1.20 0.75
C SER A 88 3.79 -0.49 1.74
N SER A 89 3.36 -0.37 3.00
CA SER A 89 4.21 -0.03 4.15
C SER A 89 5.08 1.22 3.92
N GLN A 90 4.43 2.35 3.59
CA GLN A 90 5.01 3.71 3.40
C GLN A 90 5.58 4.04 2.01
N GLY A 91 5.08 3.41 0.95
CA GLY A 91 5.34 3.88 -0.43
C GLY A 91 4.75 5.27 -0.69
N GLY A 92 5.55 6.32 -0.50
CA GLY A 92 5.10 7.70 -0.71
C GLY A 92 4.94 8.06 -2.20
N PHE A 93 3.95 8.89 -2.49
CA PHE A 93 3.68 9.43 -3.82
C PHE A 93 3.63 10.95 -3.78
N ASN A 94 4.27 11.58 -4.76
CA ASN A 94 4.05 12.99 -5.03
C ASN A 94 2.74 13.15 -5.82
N LEU A 95 1.66 13.45 -5.10
CA LEU A 95 0.31 13.65 -5.63
C LEU A 95 -0.04 15.13 -5.88
N SER A 96 0.98 15.98 -6.03
CA SER A 96 0.79 17.41 -6.21
C SER A 96 -0.17 17.73 -7.36
N THR A 97 -1.18 18.54 -7.07
CA THR A 97 -2.07 19.15 -8.05
C THR A 97 -1.82 20.66 -8.08
N THR A 98 -2.76 21.47 -8.57
CA THR A 98 -2.65 22.94 -8.54
C THR A 98 -2.64 23.52 -7.12
N GLY A 99 -3.03 22.74 -6.10
CA GLY A 99 -3.18 23.20 -4.71
C GLY A 99 -1.89 23.34 -3.91
N GLY A 100 -0.76 22.81 -4.38
CA GLY A 100 0.49 22.79 -3.62
C GLY A 100 1.18 21.44 -3.70
N ARG A 101 2.33 21.31 -3.03
CA ARG A 101 3.06 20.04 -3.00
C ARG A 101 2.45 19.08 -2.00
N THR A 102 2.07 17.90 -2.45
CA THR A 102 1.33 16.90 -1.66
C THR A 102 2.04 15.56 -1.70
N ILE A 103 2.39 15.01 -0.53
CA ILE A 103 3.04 13.71 -0.38
C ILE A 103 2.17 12.81 0.49
N TRP A 104 1.59 11.78 -0.11
CA TRP A 104 0.75 10.78 0.58
C TRP A 104 1.36 9.39 0.44
N ALA A 105 1.24 8.58 1.47
CA ALA A 105 1.75 7.22 1.55
C ALA A 105 0.60 6.26 1.91
N PRO A 106 -0.26 5.88 0.95
CA PRO A 106 -1.34 4.93 1.20
C PRO A 106 -0.80 3.59 1.69
N ASP A 107 -1.59 2.88 2.49
CA ASP A 107 -1.19 1.57 3.03
C ASP A 107 -0.88 0.55 1.93
N VAL A 108 -1.68 0.52 0.86
CA VAL A 108 -1.39 -0.26 -0.35
C VAL A 108 -1.74 0.58 -1.58
N ALA A 109 -0.92 0.51 -2.64
CA ALA A 109 -1.23 1.13 -3.91
C ALA A 109 -0.80 0.30 -5.11
N PHE A 110 -1.49 0.50 -6.23
CA PHE A 110 -1.11 -0.04 -7.53
C PHE A 110 -0.94 1.06 -8.58
N THR A 111 0.22 1.06 -9.22
CA THR A 111 0.57 1.93 -10.34
C THR A 111 0.69 1.11 -11.62
N PRO A 112 -0.05 1.43 -12.69
CA PRO A 112 0.01 0.70 -13.95
C PRO A 112 1.42 0.70 -14.57
N SER A 113 1.73 -0.36 -15.32
CA SER A 113 3.04 -0.55 -15.93
C SER A 113 3.47 0.59 -16.86
N GLY A 114 2.53 1.17 -17.61
CA GLY A 114 2.78 2.32 -18.49
C GLY A 114 3.26 3.55 -17.72
N THR A 115 2.68 3.83 -16.54
CA THR A 115 3.13 4.92 -15.68
C THR A 115 4.48 4.56 -15.05
N TYR A 116 4.58 3.40 -14.40
CA TYR A 116 5.75 3.00 -13.63
C TYR A 116 7.04 2.94 -14.48
N ARG A 117 6.98 2.40 -15.70
CA ARG A 117 8.14 2.28 -16.60
C ARG A 117 8.65 3.62 -17.13
N ASN A 118 7.81 4.65 -17.10
CA ASN A 118 8.15 5.98 -17.58
C ASN A 118 8.57 6.93 -16.44
N LEU A 119 8.64 6.44 -15.21
CA LEU A 119 9.12 7.25 -14.09
C LEU A 119 10.61 7.59 -14.25
N SER A 120 10.92 8.86 -14.07
CA SER A 120 12.30 9.35 -13.99
C SER A 120 12.98 8.89 -12.71
N HIS A 121 14.32 8.96 -12.70
CA HIS A 121 15.11 8.67 -11.49
C HIS A 121 14.68 9.51 -10.28
N GLN A 122 14.41 10.81 -10.49
CA GLN A 122 13.93 11.68 -9.42
C GLN A 122 12.56 11.25 -8.87
N GLN A 123 11.65 10.75 -9.72
CA GLN A 123 10.35 10.24 -9.26
C GLN A 123 10.47 8.90 -8.51
N LEU A 124 11.45 8.07 -8.89
CA LEU A 124 11.67 6.75 -8.29
C LEU A 124 12.41 6.81 -6.95
N MET A 125 13.34 7.75 -6.81
CA MET A 125 14.29 7.78 -5.68
C MET A 125 14.02 8.93 -4.71
N THR A 126 13.18 9.90 -5.07
CA THR A 126 12.89 11.09 -4.26
C THR A 126 11.44 11.54 -4.45
N PHE A 127 11.02 12.54 -3.67
CA PHE A 127 9.76 13.24 -3.92
C PHE A 127 9.94 14.54 -4.74
N GLN A 128 11.14 14.79 -5.30
CA GLN A 128 11.47 16.04 -6.00
C GLN A 128 11.03 16.07 -7.47
N GLY A 129 10.85 14.89 -8.09
CA GLY A 129 10.39 14.76 -9.46
C GLY A 129 8.95 15.25 -9.68
N GLN A 130 8.50 15.18 -10.93
CA GLN A 130 7.12 15.51 -11.31
C GLN A 130 6.11 14.60 -10.61
N ALA A 131 4.92 15.14 -10.33
CA ALA A 131 3.85 14.38 -9.71
C ALA A 131 3.48 13.15 -10.56
N PHE A 132 3.16 12.05 -9.90
CA PHE A 132 2.61 10.84 -10.50
C PHE A 132 1.71 10.16 -9.48
N HIS A 133 0.71 9.43 -9.95
CA HIS A 133 -0.29 8.84 -9.08
C HIS A 133 -0.48 7.35 -9.37
N PRO A 134 -0.83 6.55 -8.35
CA PRO A 134 -1.38 5.22 -8.56
C PRO A 134 -2.79 5.34 -9.17
N THR A 135 -3.30 4.25 -9.74
CA THR A 135 -4.71 4.18 -10.17
C THR A 135 -5.62 3.59 -9.10
N PHE A 136 -5.04 2.84 -8.17
CA PHE A 136 -5.74 2.20 -7.07
C PHE A 136 -4.97 2.39 -5.76
N VAL A 137 -5.70 2.72 -4.69
CA VAL A 137 -5.15 2.84 -3.33
C VAL A 137 -6.07 2.17 -2.31
N VAL A 138 -5.47 1.70 -1.22
CA VAL A 138 -6.15 1.16 -0.05
C VAL A 138 -5.64 1.89 1.18
N GLU A 139 -6.56 2.27 2.05
CA GLU A 139 -6.29 2.67 3.44
C GLU A 139 -6.89 1.61 4.37
N VAL A 140 -6.17 1.21 5.40
CA VAL A 140 -6.58 0.23 6.39
C VAL A 140 -6.70 0.92 7.75
N GLU A 141 -7.90 1.03 8.29
CA GLU A 141 -8.12 1.78 9.53
C GLU A 141 -9.33 1.29 10.33
N ASP A 142 -9.25 1.41 11.66
CA ASP A 142 -10.41 1.36 12.54
C ASP A 142 -11.21 2.66 12.40
N VAL A 143 -12.35 2.56 11.71
CA VAL A 143 -13.23 3.71 11.46
C VAL A 143 -14.47 3.71 12.37
N SER A 144 -14.36 3.12 13.57
CA SER A 144 -15.38 3.21 14.62
C SER A 144 -15.73 4.67 14.95
N ALA A 145 -14.72 5.54 14.95
CA ALA A 145 -14.92 6.97 15.16
C ALA A 145 -15.41 7.62 13.85
N ALA A 146 -16.62 8.20 13.88
CA ALA A 146 -17.20 8.89 12.72
C ALA A 146 -16.29 10.01 12.19
N SER A 147 -15.54 10.69 13.06
CA SER A 147 -14.54 11.69 12.66
C SER A 147 -13.42 11.10 11.80
N LYS A 148 -12.89 9.93 12.19
CA LYS A 148 -11.83 9.23 11.43
C LYS A 148 -12.35 8.73 10.08
N PHE A 149 -13.60 8.24 10.05
CA PHE A 149 -14.23 7.83 8.80
C PHE A 149 -14.40 8.99 7.81
N GLU A 150 -14.88 10.14 8.27
CA GLU A 150 -15.02 11.32 7.42
C GLU A 150 -13.67 11.91 7.00
N GLU A 151 -12.67 11.93 7.88
CA GLU A 151 -11.30 12.33 7.56
C GLU A 151 -10.73 11.53 6.37
N LEU A 152 -10.85 10.20 6.41
CA LEU A 152 -10.37 9.33 5.32
C LEU A 152 -11.19 9.52 4.04
N LYS A 153 -12.52 9.62 4.15
CA LYS A 153 -13.38 9.92 2.98
C LYS A 153 -13.02 11.24 2.34
N ASP A 154 -12.68 12.25 3.13
CA ASP A 154 -12.27 13.55 2.63
C ASP A 154 -10.89 13.45 1.98
N LYS A 155 -9.89 12.79 2.59
CA LYS A 155 -8.59 12.46 1.95
C LYS A 155 -8.77 11.84 0.56
N PHE A 156 -9.69 10.88 0.43
CA PHE A 156 -10.04 10.34 -0.89
C PHE A 156 -10.56 11.42 -1.86
N LYS A 157 -11.58 12.18 -1.45
CA LYS A 157 -12.25 13.18 -2.30
C LYS A 157 -11.37 14.36 -2.67
N THR A 158 -10.55 14.84 -1.74
CA THR A 158 -9.79 16.09 -1.88
C THR A 158 -8.41 15.88 -2.45
N ASP A 159 -7.81 14.71 -2.23
CA ASP A 159 -6.42 14.47 -2.61
C ASP A 159 -6.29 13.31 -3.61
N TYR A 160 -6.74 12.10 -3.28
CA TYR A 160 -6.53 10.94 -4.16
C TYR A 160 -7.27 11.07 -5.51
N PHE A 161 -8.58 11.31 -5.48
CA PHE A 161 -9.40 11.37 -6.70
C PHE A 161 -9.07 12.57 -7.60
N PRO A 162 -8.75 13.77 -7.09
CA PRO A 162 -8.27 14.88 -7.91
C PRO A 162 -6.87 14.63 -8.50
N ALA A 163 -6.00 13.90 -7.80
CA ALA A 163 -4.68 13.53 -8.31
C ALA A 163 -4.71 12.50 -9.45
N GLY A 164 -5.82 11.77 -9.62
CA GLY A 164 -6.01 10.81 -10.72
C GLY A 164 -6.23 9.35 -10.28
N VAL A 165 -6.33 9.09 -8.97
CA VAL A 165 -6.76 7.78 -8.46
C VAL A 165 -8.17 7.46 -8.97
N GLN A 166 -8.40 6.22 -9.38
CA GLN A 166 -9.64 5.78 -10.03
C GLN A 166 -10.49 4.88 -9.12
N LEU A 167 -9.85 4.13 -8.22
CA LEU A 167 -10.50 3.26 -7.25
C LEU A 167 -9.81 3.40 -5.88
N GLY A 168 -10.62 3.55 -4.84
CA GLY A 168 -10.14 3.59 -3.46
C GLY A 168 -10.87 2.56 -2.62
N TRP A 169 -10.15 1.80 -1.79
CA TRP A 169 -10.76 0.99 -0.75
C TRP A 169 -10.37 1.51 0.63
N LEU A 170 -11.35 1.53 1.52
CA LEU A 170 -11.11 1.69 2.95
C LEU A 170 -11.51 0.38 3.62
N VAL A 171 -10.51 -0.34 4.15
CA VAL A 171 -10.67 -1.65 4.76
C VAL A 171 -10.58 -1.50 6.27
N ASP A 172 -11.63 -1.92 6.97
CA ASP A 172 -11.69 -1.91 8.43
C ASP A 172 -11.75 -3.35 8.93
N PRO A 173 -10.59 -3.96 9.25
CA PRO A 173 -10.54 -5.33 9.76
C PRO A 173 -11.07 -5.44 11.20
N VAL A 174 -11.11 -4.33 11.96
CA VAL A 174 -11.60 -4.32 13.35
C VAL A 174 -13.13 -4.45 13.36
N ASN A 175 -13.80 -3.63 12.56
CA ASN A 175 -15.26 -3.61 12.46
C ASN A 175 -15.79 -4.48 11.33
N ARG A 176 -14.91 -5.24 10.65
CA ARG A 176 -15.23 -6.15 9.55
C ARG A 176 -16.07 -5.41 8.48
N ASN A 177 -15.48 -4.39 7.87
CA ASN A 177 -16.12 -3.70 6.75
C ASN A 177 -15.12 -3.34 5.65
N VAL A 178 -15.62 -3.28 4.41
CA VAL A 178 -14.89 -2.73 3.26
C VAL A 178 -15.76 -1.68 2.60
N TYR A 179 -15.25 -0.47 2.50
CA TYR A 179 -15.88 0.63 1.77
C TYR A 179 -15.19 0.81 0.42
N VAL A 180 -15.98 0.89 -0.64
CA VAL A 180 -15.48 1.12 -2.01
C VAL A 180 -15.79 2.54 -2.42
N LEU A 181 -14.74 3.30 -2.70
CA LEU A 181 -14.80 4.65 -3.21
C LEU A 181 -14.48 4.67 -4.70
N LYS A 182 -15.37 5.29 -5.51
CA LYS A 182 -15.19 5.45 -6.96
C LYS A 182 -15.98 6.66 -7.46
N LYS A 183 -15.49 7.36 -8.48
CA LYS A 183 -16.27 8.40 -9.19
C LYS A 183 -17.44 7.78 -9.95
N ASP A 184 -18.62 8.35 -9.83
CA ASP A 184 -19.74 8.03 -10.71
C ASP A 184 -19.59 8.71 -12.09
N ILE A 185 -20.57 8.50 -12.97
CA ILE A 185 -20.57 9.06 -14.33
C ILE A 185 -20.53 10.60 -14.35
N ASN A 186 -20.93 11.25 -13.26
CA ASN A 186 -20.90 12.71 -13.11
C ASN A 186 -19.61 13.19 -12.44
N GLY A 187 -18.63 12.31 -12.21
CA GLY A 187 -17.37 12.63 -11.55
C GLY A 187 -17.47 12.75 -10.02
N VAL A 188 -18.63 12.45 -9.42
CA VAL A 188 -18.83 12.55 -7.96
C VAL A 188 -18.28 11.30 -7.29
N VAL A 189 -17.41 11.47 -6.29
CA VAL A 189 -16.89 10.36 -5.50
C VAL A 189 -18.01 9.75 -4.66
N ARG A 190 -18.34 8.49 -4.91
CA ARG A 190 -19.31 7.71 -4.13
C ARG A 190 -18.57 6.73 -3.25
N CYS A 191 -18.97 6.66 -1.98
CA CYS A 191 -18.54 5.63 -1.03
C CYS A 191 -19.67 4.61 -0.89
N ARG A 192 -19.36 3.32 -1.11
CA ARG A 192 -20.30 2.21 -0.98
C ARG A 192 -19.82 1.25 0.08
N ASP A 193 -20.62 1.06 1.12
CA ASP A 193 -20.45 -0.02 2.08
C ASP A 193 -20.63 -1.38 1.38
N LYS A 194 -19.66 -2.26 1.54
CA LYS A 194 -19.73 -3.64 1.04
C LYS A 194 -19.89 -4.67 2.16
N GLY A 195 -19.78 -4.30 3.43
CA GLY A 195 -19.61 -5.25 4.53
C GLY A 195 -18.32 -6.04 4.39
N TRP A 196 -18.15 -7.06 5.24
CA TRP A 196 -17.02 -7.99 5.16
C TRP A 196 -17.26 -9.11 4.15
N ARG A 197 -17.09 -8.81 2.87
CA ARG A 197 -17.19 -9.80 1.79
C ARG A 197 -16.18 -9.50 0.69
N ASP A 198 -15.93 -10.49 -0.14
CA ASP A 198 -15.05 -10.35 -1.30
C ASP A 198 -15.41 -9.12 -2.15
N VAL A 199 -14.40 -8.34 -2.54
CA VAL A 199 -14.57 -7.11 -3.31
C VAL A 199 -13.80 -7.18 -4.61
N ALA A 200 -14.51 -7.03 -5.73
CA ALA A 200 -13.90 -6.98 -7.06
C ALA A 200 -13.29 -5.60 -7.35
N GLY A 201 -12.13 -5.59 -8.01
CA GLY A 201 -11.44 -4.38 -8.49
C GLY A 201 -12.02 -3.78 -9.77
N GLY A 202 -12.93 -4.51 -10.44
CA GLY A 202 -13.68 -4.02 -11.59
C GLY A 202 -12.81 -3.69 -12.80
N ASP A 203 -13.15 -2.60 -13.48
CA ASP A 203 -12.43 -2.04 -14.63
C ASP A 203 -11.04 -1.49 -14.28
N VAL A 204 -10.82 -1.05 -13.04
CA VAL A 204 -9.52 -0.50 -12.60
C VAL A 204 -8.49 -1.61 -12.36
N LEU A 205 -8.93 -2.75 -11.83
CA LEU A 205 -8.11 -3.94 -11.63
C LEU A 205 -8.85 -5.16 -12.22
N PRO A 206 -8.74 -5.40 -13.53
CA PRO A 206 -9.47 -6.48 -14.20
C PRO A 206 -9.18 -7.83 -13.55
N ASP A 207 -10.25 -8.59 -13.29
CA ASP A 207 -10.22 -9.93 -12.68
C ASP A 207 -9.66 -10.02 -11.25
N PHE A 208 -9.24 -8.90 -10.66
CA PHE A 208 -8.82 -8.87 -9.27
C PHE A 208 -10.05 -8.92 -8.35
N VAL A 209 -10.00 -9.81 -7.35
CA VAL A 209 -10.97 -9.88 -6.26
C VAL A 209 -10.20 -10.01 -4.96
N LEU A 210 -10.40 -9.06 -4.04
CA LEU A 210 -9.89 -9.17 -2.68
C LEU A 210 -10.66 -10.27 -1.94
N LYS A 211 -9.94 -11.25 -1.43
CA LYS A 211 -10.46 -12.36 -0.63
C LYS A 211 -10.36 -12.01 0.85
N VAL A 212 -11.48 -11.60 1.44
CA VAL A 212 -11.50 -11.12 2.84
C VAL A 212 -11.21 -12.23 3.84
N TRP A 213 -11.54 -13.48 3.50
CA TRP A 213 -11.26 -14.63 4.37
C TRP A 213 -9.77 -14.84 4.60
N LYS A 214 -8.90 -14.44 3.67
CA LYS A 214 -7.45 -14.52 3.85
C LYS A 214 -6.93 -13.44 4.80
N ILE A 215 -7.61 -12.28 4.85
CA ILE A 215 -7.34 -11.26 5.86
C ILE A 215 -7.76 -11.78 7.23
N ASP A 216 -8.93 -12.41 7.33
CA ASP A 216 -9.35 -13.09 8.57
C ASP A 216 -8.30 -14.12 9.01
N GLU A 217 -7.81 -14.97 8.11
CA GLU A 217 -6.76 -15.95 8.39
C GLU A 217 -5.46 -15.30 8.88
N ALA A 218 -4.96 -14.27 8.17
CA ALA A 218 -3.74 -13.56 8.53
C ALA A 218 -3.82 -12.81 9.87
N THR A 219 -5.01 -12.30 10.22
CA THR A 219 -5.22 -11.50 11.44
C THR A 219 -5.70 -12.30 12.64
N SER A 220 -6.06 -13.58 12.43
CA SER A 220 -6.52 -14.47 13.50
C SER A 220 -5.36 -14.93 14.39
N GLN A 221 -5.49 -14.72 15.70
CA GLN A 221 -4.61 -15.33 16.72
C GLN A 221 -5.00 -16.79 17.00
N LEU A 222 -5.28 -17.60 15.97
CA LEU A 222 -5.57 -19.00 16.21
C LEU A 222 -4.30 -19.68 16.74
N SER A 223 -4.28 -19.89 18.06
CA SER A 223 -3.50 -20.94 18.68
C SER A 223 -3.78 -22.22 17.92
N SER A 224 -2.72 -22.95 17.62
CA SER A 224 -2.70 -24.27 17.03
C SER A 224 -3.55 -25.29 17.80
N GLU A 225 -4.88 -25.16 17.75
CA GLU A 225 -5.79 -26.24 18.07
C GLU A 225 -6.08 -26.99 16.77
N SER A 226 -5.24 -28.01 16.57
CA SER A 226 -5.61 -29.27 15.94
C SER A 226 -6.40 -29.18 14.62
N SER A 227 -5.84 -28.49 13.63
CA SER A 227 -5.75 -29.16 12.33
C SER A 227 -4.88 -30.38 12.57
N SER A 228 -5.51 -31.53 12.76
CA SER A 228 -4.89 -32.82 12.50
C SER A 228 -4.07 -32.64 11.23
N GLY A 229 -2.76 -32.47 11.39
CA GLY A 229 -1.85 -32.62 10.29
C GLY A 229 -2.14 -34.01 9.79
N SER A 230 -2.84 -34.11 8.67
CA SER A 230 -2.56 -35.19 7.75
C SER A 230 -1.05 -35.10 7.62
N SER A 231 -0.33 -36.04 8.21
CA SER A 231 1.08 -36.15 7.93
C SER A 231 1.16 -36.14 6.41
N ASP A 232 1.82 -35.14 5.82
CA ASP A 232 2.11 -35.09 4.39
C ASP A 232 3.05 -36.24 3.97
N SER A 233 3.17 -37.29 4.81
CA SER A 233 4.02 -38.45 4.64
C SER A 233 3.72 -39.27 3.39
N ASP A 234 2.62 -39.01 2.68
CA ASP A 234 2.23 -39.71 1.45
C ASP A 234 1.69 -38.77 0.33
N LEU A 235 1.88 -37.44 0.42
CA LEU A 235 1.44 -36.55 -0.67
C LEU A 235 2.44 -36.57 -1.83
N GLU A 236 2.18 -37.40 -2.84
CA GLU A 236 2.88 -37.31 -4.13
C GLU A 236 2.09 -36.42 -5.10
N ILE A 237 2.61 -35.21 -5.35
CA ILE A 237 1.99 -34.23 -6.24
C ILE A 237 2.80 -34.17 -7.53
N ASN A 238 2.21 -34.62 -8.64
CA ASN A 238 2.80 -34.54 -9.96
C ASN A 238 2.47 -33.21 -10.63
N CYS A 239 3.48 -32.56 -11.22
CA CYS A 239 3.26 -31.37 -12.01
C CYS A 239 2.45 -31.69 -13.28
N PRO A 240 1.38 -30.94 -13.60
CA PRO A 240 0.58 -31.22 -14.78
C PRO A 240 1.26 -30.83 -16.10
N GLU A 241 2.40 -30.13 -16.05
CA GLU A 241 3.07 -29.56 -17.23
C GLU A 241 4.51 -30.06 -17.44
N CYS A 242 5.08 -30.83 -16.51
CA CYS A 242 6.38 -31.48 -16.65
C CYS A 242 6.49 -32.72 -15.75
N ASP A 243 7.59 -33.46 -15.87
CA ASP A 243 7.80 -34.72 -15.14
C ASP A 243 8.29 -34.52 -13.68
N SER A 244 8.06 -33.34 -13.09
CA SER A 244 8.47 -33.05 -11.70
C SER A 244 7.42 -33.50 -10.69
N THR A 245 7.89 -34.01 -9.55
CA THR A 245 7.05 -34.54 -8.46
C THR A 245 7.46 -33.91 -7.13
N PHE A 246 6.48 -33.67 -6.25
CA PHE A 246 6.66 -32.95 -5.00
C PHE A 246 5.98 -33.65 -3.83
N GLU A 247 6.63 -33.62 -2.67
CA GLU A 247 6.13 -34.22 -1.43
C GLU A 247 5.23 -33.28 -0.61
N ASN A 248 5.12 -32.02 -1.01
CA ASN A 248 4.28 -31.04 -0.32
C ASN A 248 3.75 -29.97 -1.27
N ARG A 249 2.64 -29.33 -0.88
CA ARG A 249 1.97 -28.32 -1.70
C ARG A 249 2.82 -27.06 -1.89
N TYR A 250 3.65 -26.69 -0.91
CA TYR A 250 4.46 -25.48 -0.99
C TYR A 250 5.49 -25.58 -2.13
N SER A 251 6.28 -26.66 -2.16
CA SER A 251 7.29 -26.87 -3.21
C SER A 251 6.64 -27.07 -4.59
N PHE A 252 5.49 -27.74 -4.66
CA PHE A 252 4.72 -27.81 -5.90
C PHE A 252 4.28 -26.43 -6.40
N MET A 253 3.70 -25.58 -5.53
CA MET A 253 3.25 -24.24 -5.91
C MET A 253 4.42 -23.34 -6.33
N GLU A 254 5.55 -23.41 -5.62
CA GLU A 254 6.77 -22.68 -5.97
C GLU A 254 7.29 -23.10 -7.34
N HIS A 255 7.40 -24.40 -7.60
CA HIS A 255 7.81 -24.92 -8.90
C HIS A 255 6.86 -24.47 -10.02
N TYR A 256 5.55 -24.66 -9.83
CA TYR A 256 4.57 -24.29 -10.83
C TYR A 256 4.62 -22.79 -11.12
N GLU A 257 4.79 -21.98 -10.07
CA GLU A 257 4.93 -20.55 -10.23
C GLU A 257 6.19 -20.16 -11.02
N ASP A 258 7.35 -20.73 -10.73
CA ASP A 258 8.62 -20.32 -11.32
C ASP A 258 8.87 -20.86 -12.73
N GLU A 259 8.43 -22.09 -13.00
CA GLU A 259 8.73 -22.78 -14.26
C GLU A 259 7.58 -22.70 -15.27
N HIS A 260 6.32 -22.58 -14.80
CA HIS A 260 5.13 -22.65 -15.64
C HIS A 260 4.33 -21.33 -15.68
N ALA A 261 4.12 -20.68 -14.53
CA ALA A 261 3.29 -19.47 -14.46
C ALA A 261 4.08 -18.18 -14.79
N ARG A 262 5.27 -18.02 -14.21
CA ARG A 262 6.13 -16.85 -14.39
C ARG A 262 7.16 -17.13 -15.48
N LYS A 263 7.43 -16.12 -16.30
CA LYS A 263 8.59 -16.14 -17.20
C LYS A 263 9.69 -15.28 -16.60
N LYS A 264 10.85 -15.86 -16.26
CA LYS A 264 12.05 -15.10 -15.86
C LYS A 264 12.37 -14.07 -16.95
N ARG A 265 12.24 -12.77 -16.63
CA ARG A 265 12.55 -11.68 -17.56
C ARG A 265 13.95 -11.16 -17.30
N ARG A 266 14.60 -10.64 -18.35
CA ARG A 266 15.84 -9.86 -18.20
C ARG A 266 15.53 -8.64 -17.33
N VAL A 267 16.15 -8.58 -16.16
CA VAL A 267 16.13 -7.40 -15.30
C VAL A 267 16.96 -6.32 -15.99
N ILE A 268 16.31 -5.27 -16.48
CA ILE A 268 17.03 -4.03 -16.80
C ILE A 268 17.25 -3.37 -15.45
N LYS A 269 18.45 -3.54 -14.87
CA LYS A 269 18.85 -2.74 -13.72
C LYS A 269 18.75 -1.28 -14.14
N LEU A 270 17.99 -0.48 -13.39
CA LEU A 270 18.09 0.97 -13.48
C LEU A 270 19.57 1.31 -13.20
N LEU A 271 20.28 1.78 -14.22
CA LEU A 271 21.64 2.27 -14.05
C LEU A 271 21.54 3.47 -13.13
N VAL A 272 22.00 3.31 -11.89
CA VAL A 272 22.19 4.41 -10.95
C VAL A 272 23.32 5.26 -11.54
N PRO A 273 23.08 6.51 -11.95
CA PRO A 273 24.19 7.40 -12.27
C PRO A 273 24.99 7.59 -10.99
N SER A 274 26.31 7.38 -11.05
CA SER A 274 27.21 7.75 -9.96
C SER A 274 26.96 9.23 -9.61
N PRO A 275 26.93 9.61 -8.32
CA PRO A 275 26.94 11.01 -7.96
C PRO A 275 28.30 11.60 -8.37
N ASP A 276 28.25 12.56 -9.31
CA ASP A 276 29.37 13.48 -9.59
C ASP A 276 29.54 14.49 -8.44
#